data_AF-A0AAJ1WZ99-F1
#
_entry.id   AF-A0AAJ1WZ99-F1
#
_cell.length_a   1.000
_cell.length_b   1.000
_cell.length_c   1.000
_cell.angle_alpha   90.00
_cell.angle_beta   90.00
_cell.angle_gamma   90.00
#
_symmetry.space_group_name_H-M   'P 1'
#
loop_
_entity.id
_entity.type
_entity.pdbx_description
1 polymer ?
#
loop_
_entity_poly.entity_id
_entity_poly.type
_entity_poly.pdbx_seq_one_letter_code
_entity_poly.pdbx_strand_id
1 'polypeptide(L)'
;MSTKARHPAVEKGCTRIQIEAFERIATGADQGHAPATLAALERRGLIMLQETILPGDFVVRVKVPVVPLAVHYAWCAWCAEQPHTD
;
A
#
# COMPACT_ATOMS: atom_id res chain seq x y z
N MET A 1 1.23 -22.16 -17.80
CA MET A 1 2.24 -22.11 -16.73
C MET A 1 1.76 -21.08 -15.72
N SER A 2 1.35 -21.47 -14.51
CA SER A 2 0.93 -20.50 -13.49
C SER A 2 2.19 -19.82 -12.95
N THR A 3 2.48 -18.60 -13.40
CA THR A 3 3.47 -17.76 -12.72
C THR A 3 2.89 -17.43 -11.36
N LYS A 4 3.43 -18.04 -10.29
CA LYS A 4 3.07 -17.69 -8.92
C LYS A 4 3.02 -16.17 -8.79
N ALA A 5 1.91 -15.64 -8.27
CA ALA A 5 1.83 -14.24 -7.95
C ALA A 5 2.96 -13.91 -6.96
N ARG A 6 3.49 -12.69 -7.06
CA ARG A 6 4.58 -12.21 -6.21
C ARG A 6 4.14 -10.96 -5.48
N HIS A 7 4.59 -10.81 -4.25
CA HIS A 7 4.26 -9.64 -3.44
C HIS A 7 4.79 -8.36 -4.12
N PRO A 8 3.94 -7.39 -4.52
CA PRO A 8 4.38 -6.23 -5.29
C PRO A 8 5.52 -5.43 -4.64
N ALA A 9 5.45 -5.18 -3.33
CA ALA A 9 6.53 -4.48 -2.62
C ALA A 9 7.86 -5.25 -2.59
N VAL A 10 7.84 -6.58 -2.50
CA VAL A 10 9.04 -7.43 -2.57
C VAL A 10 9.66 -7.36 -3.96
N GLU A 11 8.84 -7.46 -5.02
CA GLU A 11 9.32 -7.34 -6.40
C GLU A 11 9.99 -5.99 -6.67
N LYS A 12 9.50 -4.92 -6.03
CA LYS A 12 10.06 -3.57 -6.14
C LYS A 12 11.24 -3.31 -5.21
N GLY A 13 11.78 -4.35 -4.57
CA GLY A 13 12.95 -4.24 -3.70
C GLY A 13 12.71 -3.38 -2.47
N CYS A 14 11.52 -3.45 -1.88
CA CYS A 14 11.21 -2.75 -0.63
C CYS A 14 11.91 -3.40 0.56
N THR A 15 12.33 -2.59 1.52
CA THR A 15 12.77 -3.09 2.83
C THR A 15 11.57 -3.61 3.63
N ARG A 16 11.81 -4.37 4.70
CA ARG A 16 10.73 -4.90 5.55
C ARG A 16 9.80 -3.80 6.09
N ILE A 17 10.36 -2.68 6.55
CA ILE A 17 9.58 -1.53 7.04
C ILE A 17 8.68 -0.95 5.93
N GLN A 18 9.16 -0.91 4.70
CA GLN A 18 8.39 -0.43 3.55
C GLN A 18 7.29 -1.41 3.14
N ILE A 19 7.55 -2.72 3.24
CA ILE A 19 6.56 -3.77 2.99
C ILE A 19 5.43 -3.65 4.01
N GLU A 20 5.74 -3.57 5.30
CA GLU A 20 4.74 -3.43 6.36
C GLU A 20 3.90 -2.16 6.20
N ALA A 21 4.52 -1.03 5.82
CA ALA A 21 3.80 0.20 5.53
C ALA A 21 2.86 0.05 4.32
N PHE A 22 3.33 -0.57 3.23
CA PHE A 22 2.49 -0.86 2.07
C PHE A 22 1.28 -1.73 2.43
N GLU A 23 1.47 -2.79 3.22
CA GLU A 23 0.38 -3.70 3.64
C GLU A 23 -0.67 -2.99 4.52
N ARG A 24 -0.24 -2.10 5.43
CA ARG A 24 -1.17 -1.28 6.23
C ARG A 24 -1.99 -0.33 5.38
N ILE A 25 -1.37 0.30 4.38
CA ILE A 25 -2.07 1.18 3.44
C ILE A 25 -3.03 0.34 2.58
N ALA A 26 -2.61 -0.84 2.10
CA ALA A 26 -3.43 -1.73 1.29
C ALA A 26 -4.68 -2.25 2.03
N THR A 27 -4.60 -2.43 3.34
CA THR A 27 -5.70 -2.89 4.20
C THR A 27 -6.56 -1.76 4.78
N GLY A 28 -6.18 -0.49 4.55
CA GLY A 28 -6.85 0.66 5.15
C GLY A 28 -6.56 0.86 6.64
N ALA A 29 -5.64 0.09 7.22
CA ALA A 29 -5.18 0.20 8.61
C ALA A 29 -4.00 1.17 8.77
N ASP A 30 -3.91 2.19 7.90
CA ASP A 30 -2.84 3.18 7.95
C ASP A 30 -2.99 4.10 9.17
N GLN A 31 -1.90 4.28 9.90
CA GLN A 31 -1.81 5.13 11.10
C GLN A 31 -0.82 6.29 10.91
N GLY A 32 -0.41 6.54 9.67
CA GLY A 32 0.65 7.49 9.34
C GLY A 32 2.03 6.84 9.35
N HIS A 33 2.86 7.28 8.41
CA HIS A 33 4.20 6.75 8.19
C HIS A 33 5.19 7.89 8.01
N ALA A 34 6.48 7.59 8.25
CA ALA A 34 7.55 8.54 7.99
C ALA A 34 7.48 9.02 6.52
N PRO A 35 7.63 10.33 6.24
CA PRO A 35 7.56 10.87 4.88
C PRO A 35 8.54 10.19 3.91
N ALA A 36 9.73 9.80 4.38
CA ALA A 36 10.72 9.09 3.58
C ALA A 36 10.23 7.70 3.12
N THR A 37 9.44 7.00 3.95
CA THR A 37 8.83 5.72 3.60
C THR A 37 7.77 5.91 2.53
N LEU A 38 6.88 6.89 2.69
CA LEU A 38 5.85 7.21 1.70
C LEU A 38 6.46 7.60 0.36
N ALA A 39 7.46 8.49 0.36
CA ALA A 39 8.17 8.88 -0.85
C ALA A 39 8.88 7.69 -1.52
N ALA A 40 9.42 6.75 -0.74
CA ALA A 40 10.05 5.55 -1.29
C ALA A 40 9.04 4.60 -1.95
N LEU A 41 7.84 4.47 -1.39
CA LEU A 41 6.75 3.65 -1.95
C LEU A 41 6.13 4.31 -3.19
N GLU A 42 5.90 5.62 -3.15
CA GLU A 42 5.36 6.39 -4.28
C GLU A 42 6.31 6.35 -5.49
N ARG A 43 7.62 6.56 -5.29
CA ARG A 43 8.63 6.43 -6.37
C ARG A 43 8.67 5.04 -7.00
N ARG A 44 8.23 4.00 -6.28
CA ARG A 44 8.14 2.62 -6.79
C ARG A 44 6.81 2.31 -7.46
N GLY A 45 5.88 3.26 -7.48
CA GLY A 45 4.53 3.12 -8.01
C GLY A 45 3.64 2.20 -7.18
N LEU A 46 3.96 1.99 -5.89
CA LEU A 46 3.19 1.12 -5.00
C LEU A 46 2.02 1.86 -4.33
N ILE A 47 2.17 3.16 -4.16
CA ILE A 47 1.13 4.05 -3.62
C ILE A 47 1.09 5.33 -4.45
N MET A 48 0.03 6.11 -4.27
CA MET A 48 -0.07 7.51 -4.67
C MET A 48 -0.68 8.33 -3.54
N LEU A 49 -0.36 9.61 -3.46
CA LEU A 49 -1.01 10.52 -2.50
C LEU A 49 -2.26 11.13 -3.12
N GLN A 50 -3.42 10.86 -2.53
CA GLN A 50 -4.71 11.39 -2.96
C GLN A 50 -5.19 12.47 -1.99
N GLU A 51 -5.69 13.59 -2.51
CA GLU A 51 -6.37 14.58 -1.68
C GLU A 51 -7.75 14.06 -1.26
N THR A 52 -8.02 14.14 0.04
CA THR A 52 -9.33 13.83 0.62
C THR A 52 -9.75 14.93 1.58
N ILE A 53 -11.05 15.04 1.79
CA ILE A 53 -11.65 15.95 2.75
C ILE A 53 -12.01 15.12 3.98
N LEU A 54 -11.42 15.45 5.12
CA LEU A 54 -11.80 14.81 6.37
C LEU A 54 -13.15 15.35 6.85
N PRO A 55 -14.07 14.47 7.30
CA PRO A 55 -15.31 14.91 7.91
C PRO A 55 -15.03 15.66 9.22
N GLY A 56 -15.66 16.81 9.41
CA GLY A 56 -15.56 17.65 10.61
C GLY A 56 -16.16 19.03 10.40
N ASP A 57 -16.21 19.84 11.48
CA ASP A 57 -16.74 21.22 11.45
C ASP A 57 -15.94 22.17 10.55
N PHE A 58 -14.71 21.78 10.20
CA PHE A 58 -13.84 22.50 9.28
C PHE A 58 -13.47 21.59 8.11
N VAL A 59 -13.53 22.13 6.89
CA VAL A 59 -13.08 21.44 5.67
C VAL A 59 -11.54 21.37 5.68
N VAL A 60 -10.99 20.28 6.20
CA VAL A 60 -9.55 20.01 6.18
C VAL A 60 -9.23 19.14 4.96
N ARG A 61 -8.46 19.69 4.02
CA ARG A 61 -7.88 18.93 2.92
C ARG A 61 -6.59 18.27 3.39
N VAL A 62 -6.54 16.95 3.31
CA VAL A 62 -5.35 16.17 3.64
C VAL A 62 -4.95 15.29 2.47
N LYS A 63 -3.67 14.94 2.39
CA LYS A 63 -3.16 13.95 1.44
C LYS A 63 -3.04 12.62 2.16
N VAL A 64 -3.77 11.61 1.68
CA VAL A 64 -3.71 10.25 2.20
C VAL A 64 -3.04 9.34 1.18
N PRO A 65 -2.19 8.40 1.62
CA PRO A 65 -1.65 7.40 0.72
C PRO A 65 -2.74 6.39 0.33
N VAL A 66 -2.82 6.06 -0.95
CA VAL A 66 -3.72 5.03 -1.48
C VAL A 66 -2.94 4.09 -2.40
N VAL A 67 -3.31 2.81 -2.41
CA VAL A 67 -2.72 1.84 -3.33
C VAL A 67 -3.46 1.90 -4.68
N PRO A 68 -2.76 2.11 -5.82
CA PRO A 68 -3.39 2.05 -7.14
C PRO A 68 -4.08 0.71 -7.37
N LEU A 69 -5.26 0.72 -7.99
CA LEU A 69 -6.12 -0.46 -8.12
C LEU A 69 -5.39 -1.69 -8.71
N ALA A 70 -4.58 -1.48 -9.75
CA ALA A 70 -3.80 -2.55 -10.37
C ALA A 70 -2.79 -3.19 -9.40
N VAL A 71 -2.15 -2.38 -8.55
CA VAL A 71 -1.21 -2.85 -7.52
C VAL A 71 -1.96 -3.59 -6.42
N HIS A 72 -3.14 -3.08 -6.03
CA HIS A 72 -3.98 -3.74 -5.04
C HIS A 72 -4.45 -5.11 -5.53
N TYR A 73 -4.88 -5.26 -6.79
CA TYR A 73 -5.23 -6.56 -7.35
C TYR A 73 -4.06 -7.54 -7.40
N ALA A 74 -2.86 -7.07 -7.78
CA ALA A 74 -1.66 -7.90 -7.76
C ALA A 74 -1.32 -8.39 -6.34
N TRP A 75 -1.49 -7.51 -5.33
CA TRP A 75 -1.32 -7.88 -3.93
C TRP A 75 -2.38 -8.88 -3.46
N CYS A 76 -3.66 -8.66 -3.78
CA CYS A 76 -4.73 -9.61 -3.45
C CYS A 76 -4.51 -10.99 -4.08
N ALA A 77 -4.07 -11.04 -5.34
CA ALA A 77 -3.73 -12.29 -6.01
C ALA A 77 -2.59 -13.04 -5.29
N TRP A 78 -1.56 -12.31 -4.84
CA TRP A 78 -0.49 -12.89 -4.03
C TRP A 78 -0.99 -13.38 -2.66
N CYS A 79 -1.82 -12.60 -1.96
CA CYS A 79 -2.41 -12.98 -0.67
C CYS A 79 -3.24 -14.27 -0.77
N ALA A 80 -4.02 -14.42 -1.84
CA ALA A 80 -4.85 -15.61 -2.08
C ALA A 80 -4.03 -16.89 -2.31
N GLU A 81 -2.76 -16.77 -2.71
CA GLU A 81 -1.84 -17.91 -2.87
C GLU A 81 -1.08 -18.25 -1.58
N GLN A 82 -1.18 -17.43 -0.52
CA GLN A 82 -0.51 -17.71 0.74
C GLN A 82 -1.29 -18.77 1.54
N PRO A 83 -0.60 -19.71 2.22
CA PRO A 83 -1.28 -20.66 3.09
C PRO A 83 -2.03 -19.90 4.18
N HIS A 84 -3.31 -20.21 4.36
CA HIS A 84 -4.07 -19.78 5.53
C HIS A 84 -3.40 -20.40 6.75
N THR A 85 -2.79 -19.55 7.56
CA THR A 85 -2.38 -19.94 8.92
C THR A 85 -3.60 -19.72 9.77
N ASP A 86 -4.35 -20.81 10.03
CA ASP A 86 -5.37 -20.86 11.08
C ASP A 86 -4.74 -20.63 12.46
#